data_AF-A0A1U7GQM3-F1
#
_entry.id   AF-A0A1U7GQM3-F1
#
_cell.length_a   1.000
_cell.length_b   1.000
_cell.length_c   1.000
_cell.angle_alpha   90.00
_cell.angle_beta   90.00
_cell.angle_gamma   90.00
#
_symmetry.space_group_name_H-M   'P 1'
#
loop_
_entity.id
_entity.type
_entity.pdbx_description
1 polymer ?
#
loop_
_entity_poly.entity_id
_entity_poly.type
_entity_poly.pdbx_seq_one_letter_code
_entity_poly.pdbx_strand_id
1 'polypeptide(L)'
;MSWTYPAAALAAYLIGAIPFGYVIYYALTKQDVRKVGSGNIGATNVGRLLGFRFFVLVFLLDMLKGLLPTVGLPWLFARLGWEPPADLPVVAALGAIVGHNFPVYLGFKGGKGVATSLGALLALQPLACGVAAVAFFAVFLPSHYVSLSSMTGGLAFAATYFLRAEAPWTREHRAMSLLVSAVVVLLIVRHRKNIGRLLAGTENRIEFGRKKKDAPPSAPSGMIRPGVLLGIAAAVLVAGGAGAWVARNASAPVEAVAGPWRLEEAHREATGQQRAERVAFDATGDRLAVLCPRYNRVLTYRVDGDAKLAPAATIGVEGRPVAIAVVGGDVAVLQRPVNDAKHLGPGWLDVFTLDGAKVGGRVEAGYYPDDLAAAPDGSHLMVLSSGRAEGDPDKPAPELVVYAARDLLAASPAKPVGRLAFGDGDDVERLSLSNLGVRGLATLARSKERIAIDLADPNAPKVAGRMAPARSDAPYVSPSGDGDWMLMPAAGAAVAVPSLPDGRDAEVAKYLVAAPEGSSDLHVVQVDPPALLGLFPVLGPLNLGGAEPAALAYCPARRLLAVATKPGAVHVVRLESRLATAGMVAGR
;
A
#
# COMPACT_ATOMS: atom_id res chain seq x y z
N MET A 1 -4.31 14.31 -9.12
CA MET A 1 -4.63 14.36 -7.67
C MET A 1 -5.83 15.27 -7.50
N SER A 2 -6.95 14.74 -7.00
CA SER A 2 -8.18 15.52 -6.84
C SER A 2 -8.03 16.55 -5.71
N TRP A 3 -8.27 17.82 -6.01
CA TRP A 3 -8.23 18.95 -5.06
C TRP A 3 -9.35 18.87 -3.99
N THR A 4 -10.24 17.87 -4.07
CA THR A 4 -11.35 17.64 -3.16
C THR A 4 -10.92 17.37 -1.72
N TYR A 5 -9.89 16.53 -1.51
CA TYR A 5 -9.34 16.26 -0.18
C TYR A 5 -8.78 17.51 0.52
N PRO A 6 -7.85 18.29 -0.08
CA PRO A 6 -7.32 19.47 0.58
C PRO A 6 -8.39 20.54 0.79
N ALA A 7 -9.34 20.71 -0.14
CA ALA A 7 -10.45 21.65 0.03
C ALA A 7 -11.37 21.27 1.19
N ALA A 8 -11.78 20.00 1.27
CA ALA A 8 -12.63 19.51 2.37
C ALA A 8 -11.90 19.60 3.72
N ALA A 9 -10.62 19.21 3.78
CA ALA A 9 -9.81 19.30 4.98
C ALA A 9 -9.69 20.75 5.48
N LEU A 10 -9.42 21.70 4.57
CA LEU A 10 -9.29 23.12 4.90
C LEU A 10 -10.63 23.71 5.37
N ALA A 11 -11.72 23.45 4.65
CA ALA A 11 -13.05 23.93 5.03
C ALA A 11 -13.47 23.40 6.40
N ALA A 12 -13.31 22.10 6.63
CA ALA A 12 -13.60 21.49 7.93
C ALA A 12 -12.71 22.04 9.04
N TYR A 13 -11.42 22.27 8.77
CA TYR A 13 -10.50 22.90 9.71
C TYR A 13 -10.96 24.31 10.12
N LEU A 14 -11.31 25.17 9.16
CA LEU A 14 -11.75 26.54 9.44
C LEU A 14 -13.04 26.59 10.25
N ILE A 15 -13.98 25.67 9.98
CA ILE A 15 -15.22 25.51 10.76
C ILE A 15 -14.92 24.98 12.17
N GLY A 16 -14.11 23.92 12.28
CA GLY A 16 -13.71 23.33 13.55
C GLY A 16 -12.90 24.30 14.43
N ALA A 17 -12.16 25.22 13.81
CA ALA A 17 -11.35 26.22 14.48
C ALA A 17 -12.16 27.31 15.18
N ILE A 18 -13.46 27.47 14.91
CA ILE A 18 -14.31 28.49 15.55
C ILE A 18 -14.35 28.24 17.07
N PRO A 19 -13.81 29.16 17.90
CA PRO A 19 -13.62 28.89 19.32
C PRO A 19 -14.83 29.36 20.14
N PHE A 20 -15.97 28.66 20.01
CA PHE A 20 -17.23 29.07 20.63
C PHE A 20 -17.14 29.39 22.12
N GLY A 21 -16.44 28.56 22.90
CA GLY A 21 -16.28 28.83 24.33
C GLY A 21 -15.47 30.09 24.65
N TYR A 22 -14.48 30.44 23.82
CA TYR A 22 -13.77 31.73 23.92
C TYR A 22 -14.70 32.89 23.56
N VAL A 23 -15.40 32.79 22.41
CA VAL A 23 -16.29 33.84 21.90
C VAL A 23 -17.41 34.15 22.90
N ILE A 24 -18.10 33.11 23.39
CA ILE A 24 -19.21 33.25 24.35
C ILE A 24 -18.72 33.85 25.67
N TYR A 25 -17.60 33.36 26.21
CA TYR A 25 -17.07 33.87 27.46
C TYR A 25 -16.63 35.34 27.34
N TYR A 26 -15.88 35.68 26.29
CA TYR A 26 -15.41 37.03 26.05
C TYR A 26 -16.57 38.01 25.78
N ALA A 27 -17.59 37.59 25.02
CA ALA A 27 -18.75 38.42 24.74
C ALA A 27 -19.48 38.88 26.01
N LEU A 28 -19.61 37.98 27.00
CA LEU A 28 -20.35 38.21 28.24
C LEU A 28 -19.53 38.86 29.36
N THR A 29 -18.24 38.53 29.45
CA THR A 29 -17.40 38.96 30.59
C THR A 29 -16.35 40.00 30.23
N LYS A 30 -16.08 40.19 28.92
CA LYS A 30 -14.94 40.96 28.39
C LYS A 30 -13.57 40.49 28.89
N GLN A 31 -13.47 39.26 29.41
CA GLN A 31 -12.24 38.67 29.91
C GLN A 31 -11.78 37.49 29.04
N ASP A 32 -10.48 37.20 29.07
CA ASP A 32 -9.89 36.06 28.35
C ASP A 32 -10.05 34.77 29.16
N VAL A 33 -10.86 33.83 28.67
CA VAL A 33 -11.11 32.53 29.32
C VAL A 33 -9.84 31.70 29.53
N ARG A 34 -8.77 31.98 28.77
CA ARG A 34 -7.47 31.29 28.88
C ARG A 34 -6.69 31.70 30.14
N LYS A 35 -7.06 32.81 30.77
CA LYS A 35 -6.42 33.34 31.99
C LYS A 35 -7.15 32.93 33.28
N VAL A 36 -8.29 32.26 33.18
CA VAL A 36 -9.16 31.95 34.33
C VAL A 36 -9.56 30.47 34.40
N GLY A 37 -9.82 30.00 35.63
CA GLY A 37 -10.18 28.61 35.88
C GLY A 37 -9.09 27.64 35.44
N SER A 38 -9.44 26.72 34.54
CA SER A 38 -8.47 25.77 33.97
C SER A 38 -7.69 26.32 32.76
N GLY A 39 -8.00 27.53 32.29
CA GLY A 39 -7.42 28.13 31.08
C GLY A 39 -7.81 27.46 29.76
N ASN A 40 -8.69 26.45 29.80
CA ASN A 40 -9.20 25.77 28.61
C ASN A 40 -10.42 26.52 28.05
N ILE A 41 -10.55 26.57 26.72
CA ILE A 41 -11.66 27.24 26.03
C ILE A 41 -12.90 26.33 25.89
N GLY A 42 -12.82 25.06 26.28
CA GLY A 42 -13.91 24.09 26.13
C GLY A 42 -15.04 24.23 27.14
N ALA A 43 -16.16 23.57 26.85
CA ALA A 43 -17.42 23.62 27.60
C ALA A 43 -17.26 23.47 29.13
N THR A 44 -16.43 22.54 29.61
CA THR A 44 -16.24 22.32 31.05
C THR A 44 -15.72 23.55 31.79
N ASN A 45 -14.82 24.34 31.18
CA ASN A 45 -14.29 25.54 31.83
C ASN A 45 -15.32 26.67 31.83
N VAL A 46 -15.94 26.91 30.67
CA VAL A 46 -16.99 27.92 30.51
C VAL A 46 -18.17 27.61 31.44
N GLY A 47 -18.56 26.34 31.54
CA GLY A 47 -19.59 25.87 32.45
C GLY A 47 -19.30 26.12 33.93
N ARG A 48 -18.04 25.98 34.34
CA ARG A 48 -17.62 26.30 35.72
C ARG A 48 -17.66 27.79 36.02
N LEU A 49 -17.40 28.63 35.01
CA LEU A 49 -17.30 30.08 35.17
C LEU A 49 -18.66 30.78 35.01
N LEU A 50 -19.49 30.33 34.07
CA LEU A 50 -20.76 30.97 33.71
C LEU A 50 -22.01 30.12 34.07
N GLY A 51 -21.84 28.86 34.46
CA GLY A 51 -22.92 27.96 34.85
C GLY A 51 -23.33 26.93 33.79
N PHE A 52 -24.20 26.00 34.19
CA PHE A 52 -24.56 24.81 33.40
C PHE A 52 -25.22 25.13 32.04
N ARG A 53 -25.99 26.22 31.94
CA ARG A 53 -26.62 26.62 30.67
C ARG A 53 -25.56 26.90 29.58
N PHE A 54 -24.45 27.54 29.96
CA PHE A 54 -23.34 27.82 29.06
C PHE A 54 -22.45 26.60 28.81
N PHE A 55 -22.37 25.67 29.76
CA PHE A 55 -21.77 24.35 29.51
C PHE A 55 -22.46 23.66 28.33
N VAL A 56 -23.79 23.52 28.40
CA VAL A 56 -24.58 22.84 27.36
C VAL A 56 -24.46 23.56 26.02
N LEU A 57 -24.58 24.89 26.02
CA LEU A 57 -24.47 25.68 24.79
C LEU A 57 -23.12 25.49 24.09
N VAL A 58 -22.00 25.68 24.81
CA VAL A 58 -20.67 25.51 24.23
C VAL A 58 -20.43 24.07 23.79
N PHE A 59 -20.89 23.09 24.58
CA PHE A 59 -20.76 21.68 24.24
C PHE A 59 -21.48 21.34 22.93
N LEU A 60 -22.73 21.78 22.78
CA LEU A 60 -23.52 21.56 21.57
C LEU A 60 -22.90 22.23 20.34
N LEU A 61 -22.46 23.49 20.46
CA LEU A 61 -21.81 24.20 19.35
C LEU A 61 -20.47 23.55 18.96
N ASP A 62 -19.66 23.14 19.95
CA ASP A 62 -18.40 22.43 19.69
C ASP A 62 -18.62 21.04 19.09
N MET A 63 -19.73 20.37 19.41
CA MET A 63 -20.15 19.11 18.81
C MET A 63 -20.63 19.31 17.36
N LEU A 64 -21.49 20.31 17.13
CA LEU A 64 -22.02 20.63 15.81
C LEU A 64 -20.93 21.00 14.81
N LYS A 65 -19.90 21.76 15.21
CA LYS A 65 -18.78 22.05 14.30
C LYS A 65 -17.91 20.84 13.96
N GLY A 66 -18.05 19.71 14.67
CA GLY A 66 -17.49 18.43 14.27
C GLY A 66 -18.43 17.65 13.35
N LEU A 67 -19.72 17.58 13.72
CA LEU A 67 -20.76 16.84 13.00
C LEU A 67 -21.04 17.43 11.60
N LEU A 68 -21.31 18.74 11.54
CA LEU A 68 -21.78 19.41 10.33
C LEU A 68 -20.78 19.35 9.16
N PRO A 69 -19.48 19.64 9.31
CA PRO A 69 -18.55 19.48 8.19
C PRO A 69 -18.36 18.00 7.80
N THR A 70 -18.42 17.07 8.76
CA THR A 70 -18.24 15.63 8.49
C THR A 70 -19.35 15.07 7.59
N VAL A 71 -20.60 15.49 7.81
CA VAL A 71 -21.76 15.06 6.99
C VAL A 71 -21.99 16.00 5.80
N GLY A 72 -21.85 17.30 6.02
CA GLY A 72 -22.27 18.34 5.09
C GLY A 72 -21.31 18.59 3.93
N LEU A 73 -20.00 18.41 4.12
CA LEU A 73 -19.05 18.60 3.01
C LEU A 73 -19.19 17.53 1.93
N PRO A 74 -19.24 16.22 2.24
CA PRO A 74 -19.52 15.19 1.22
C PRO A 74 -20.82 15.48 0.44
N TRP A 75 -21.88 15.86 1.15
CA TRP A 75 -23.16 16.22 0.54
C TRP A 75 -23.07 17.46 -0.37
N LEU A 76 -22.36 18.50 0.06
CA LEU A 76 -22.15 19.72 -0.71
C LEU A 76 -21.33 19.45 -1.98
N PHE A 77 -20.27 18.67 -1.87
CA PHE A 77 -19.43 18.31 -3.01
C PHE A 77 -20.23 17.51 -4.06
N ALA A 78 -21.07 16.57 -3.61
CA ALA A 78 -22.00 15.85 -4.49
C ALA A 78 -22.97 16.79 -5.23
N ARG A 79 -23.53 17.79 -4.52
CA ARG A 79 -24.44 18.79 -5.11
C ARG A 79 -23.77 19.71 -6.13
N LEU A 80 -22.47 19.90 -6.04
CA LEU A 80 -21.68 20.69 -6.97
C LEU A 80 -21.22 19.90 -8.21
N GLY A 81 -21.72 18.66 -8.38
CA GLY A 81 -21.44 17.81 -9.53
C GLY A 81 -20.12 17.05 -9.42
N TRP A 82 -19.54 16.95 -8.22
CA TRP A 82 -18.34 16.16 -7.98
C TRP A 82 -18.71 14.81 -7.36
N GLU A 83 -17.97 13.75 -7.69
CA GLU A 83 -18.11 12.45 -7.02
C GLU A 83 -17.21 12.43 -5.76
N PRO A 84 -17.76 12.62 -4.54
CA PRO A 84 -16.95 12.60 -3.34
C PRO A 84 -16.42 11.19 -3.08
N PRO A 85 -15.11 11.01 -2.83
CA PRO A 85 -14.57 9.74 -2.38
C PRO A 85 -15.25 9.26 -1.09
N ALA A 86 -15.39 7.94 -0.93
CA ALA A 86 -16.07 7.33 0.21
C ALA A 86 -15.44 7.68 1.57
N ASP A 87 -14.15 7.99 1.60
CA ASP A 87 -13.37 8.38 2.77
C ASP A 87 -13.29 9.90 3.02
N LEU A 88 -13.90 10.73 2.16
CA LEU A 88 -13.97 12.18 2.33
C LEU A 88 -14.57 12.63 3.69
N PRO A 89 -15.63 11.97 4.23
CA PRO A 89 -16.14 12.28 5.57
C PRO A 89 -15.07 12.13 6.67
N VAL A 90 -14.18 11.13 6.55
CA VAL A 90 -13.09 10.88 7.51
C VAL A 90 -12.08 12.03 7.49
N VAL A 91 -11.76 12.54 6.30
CA VAL A 91 -10.86 13.70 6.13
C VAL A 91 -11.49 14.98 6.69
N ALA A 92 -12.78 15.20 6.46
CA ALA A 92 -13.51 16.31 7.06
C ALA A 92 -13.54 16.22 8.60
N ALA A 93 -13.80 15.03 9.16
CA ALA A 93 -13.74 14.78 10.59
C ALA A 93 -12.36 15.13 11.18
N LEU A 94 -11.28 14.67 10.54
CA LEU A 94 -9.91 14.99 10.95
C LEU A 94 -9.67 16.51 10.93
N GLY A 95 -10.04 17.19 9.84
CA GLY A 95 -9.89 18.63 9.69
C GLY A 95 -10.58 19.40 10.83
N ALA A 96 -11.84 19.08 11.13
CA ALA A 96 -12.59 19.73 12.20
C ALA A 96 -11.99 19.51 13.59
N ILE A 97 -11.53 18.28 13.89
CA ILE A 97 -10.88 17.94 15.16
C ILE A 97 -9.56 18.70 15.32
N VAL A 98 -8.73 18.73 14.27
CA VAL A 98 -7.47 19.48 14.26
C VAL A 98 -7.74 20.97 14.43
N GLY A 99 -8.76 21.50 13.73
CA GLY A 99 -9.21 22.90 13.86
C GLY A 99 -9.53 23.27 15.30
N HIS A 100 -10.31 22.46 16.02
CA HIS A 100 -10.64 22.75 17.43
C HIS A 100 -9.42 22.73 18.35
N ASN A 101 -8.49 21.80 18.13
CA ASN A 101 -7.31 21.64 18.99
C ASN A 101 -6.25 22.71 18.72
N PHE A 102 -6.13 23.14 17.46
CA PHE A 102 -5.15 24.10 16.98
C PHE A 102 -5.83 25.19 16.12
N PRO A 103 -6.72 26.01 16.70
CA PRO A 103 -7.48 27.01 15.96
C PRO A 103 -6.57 28.16 15.54
N VAL A 104 -6.56 28.46 14.24
CA VAL A 104 -5.80 29.58 13.67
C VAL A 104 -6.18 30.91 14.35
N TYR A 105 -7.47 31.09 14.69
CA TYR A 105 -7.99 32.31 15.30
C TYR A 105 -7.46 32.61 16.72
N LEU A 106 -6.85 31.63 17.40
CA LEU A 106 -6.28 31.80 18.75
C LEU A 106 -4.78 31.49 18.79
N GLY A 107 -4.07 31.66 17.67
CA GLY A 107 -2.65 31.38 17.57
C GLY A 107 -2.33 29.90 17.84
N PHE A 108 -3.18 29.01 17.33
CA PHE A 108 -3.08 27.54 17.45
C PHE A 108 -3.16 27.00 18.89
N LYS A 109 -3.70 27.79 19.83
CA LYS A 109 -3.92 27.40 21.23
C LYS A 109 -5.40 27.12 21.49
N GLY A 110 -5.83 25.89 21.21
CA GLY A 110 -7.23 25.48 21.29
C GLY A 110 -7.61 24.60 22.48
N GLY A 111 -8.76 23.95 22.35
CA GLY A 111 -9.31 23.06 23.37
C GLY A 111 -8.74 21.64 23.29
N LYS A 112 -9.42 20.67 23.92
CA LYS A 112 -8.99 19.25 23.94
C LYS A 112 -9.70 18.37 22.91
N GLY A 113 -10.66 18.92 22.17
CA GLY A 113 -11.33 18.23 21.09
C GLY A 113 -12.47 17.29 21.48
N VAL A 114 -12.73 16.98 22.75
CA VAL A 114 -13.71 15.93 23.15
C VAL A 114 -15.09 16.09 22.47
N ALA A 115 -15.72 17.27 22.58
CA ALA A 115 -17.05 17.49 22.00
C ALA A 115 -17.02 17.47 20.46
N THR A 116 -16.00 18.09 19.85
CA THR A 116 -15.82 18.11 18.39
C THR A 116 -15.55 16.73 17.82
N SER A 117 -14.71 15.93 18.49
CA SER A 117 -14.48 14.52 18.17
C SER A 117 -15.75 13.70 18.34
N LEU A 118 -16.53 13.91 19.40
CA LEU A 118 -17.82 13.23 19.56
C LEU A 118 -18.76 13.54 18.40
N GLY A 119 -18.90 14.81 18.01
CA GLY A 119 -19.76 15.19 16.88
C GLY A 119 -19.30 14.59 15.56
N ALA A 120 -18.01 14.65 15.26
CA ALA A 120 -17.45 14.06 14.05
C ALA A 120 -17.58 12.53 14.03
N LEU A 121 -17.28 11.86 15.14
CA LEU A 121 -17.37 10.40 15.24
C LEU A 121 -18.82 9.91 15.30
N LEU A 122 -19.77 10.72 15.78
CA LEU A 122 -21.20 10.38 15.75
C LEU A 122 -21.73 10.26 14.33
N ALA A 123 -21.21 11.07 13.39
CA ALA A 123 -21.53 10.92 11.96
C ALA A 123 -20.99 9.63 11.36
N LEU A 124 -19.84 9.15 11.85
CA LEU A 124 -19.10 8.03 11.24
C LEU A 124 -19.44 6.68 11.89
N GLN A 125 -19.59 6.64 13.21
CA GLN A 125 -19.76 5.44 14.02
C GLN A 125 -20.70 5.70 15.22
N PRO A 126 -22.03 5.87 14.98
CA PRO A 126 -23.00 6.18 16.03
C PRO A 126 -23.01 5.16 17.17
N LEU A 127 -22.91 3.87 16.84
CA LEU A 127 -22.92 2.78 17.82
C LEU A 127 -21.72 2.86 18.77
N ALA A 128 -20.51 3.04 18.23
CA ALA A 128 -19.30 3.17 19.03
C ALA A 128 -19.36 4.43 19.92
N CYS A 129 -19.98 5.52 19.44
CA CYS A 129 -20.27 6.70 20.27
C CYS A 129 -21.26 6.38 21.41
N GLY A 130 -22.27 5.54 21.17
CA GLY A 130 -23.18 5.07 22.20
C GLY A 130 -22.45 4.32 23.33
N VAL A 131 -21.56 3.38 22.97
CA VAL A 131 -20.73 2.65 23.94
C VAL A 131 -19.77 3.60 24.67
N ALA A 132 -19.15 4.53 23.96
CA ALA A 132 -18.29 5.56 24.55
C ALA A 132 -19.02 6.43 25.57
N ALA A 133 -20.29 6.79 25.29
CA ALA A 133 -21.12 7.54 26.22
C ALA A 133 -21.45 6.73 27.49
N VAL A 134 -21.81 5.45 27.34
CA VAL A 134 -22.03 4.54 28.48
C VAL A 134 -20.76 4.45 29.34
N ALA A 135 -19.60 4.20 28.73
CA ALA A 135 -18.33 4.13 29.44
C ALA A 135 -17.96 5.46 30.13
N PHE A 136 -18.20 6.59 29.46
CA PHE A 136 -18.01 7.92 30.04
C PHE A 136 -18.85 8.08 31.32
N PHE A 137 -20.15 7.82 31.25
CA PHE A 137 -21.06 8.01 32.40
C PHE A 137 -20.79 7.00 33.52
N ALA A 138 -20.44 5.76 33.18
CA ALA A 138 -20.04 4.73 34.15
C ALA A 138 -18.85 5.18 35.01
N VAL A 139 -17.89 5.91 34.42
CA VAL A 139 -16.75 6.49 35.16
C VAL A 139 -17.09 7.84 35.78
N PHE A 140 -17.89 8.66 35.11
CA PHE A 140 -18.19 10.03 35.55
C PHE A 140 -19.05 10.06 36.81
N LEU A 141 -20.13 9.28 36.84
CA LEU A 141 -21.10 9.27 37.95
C LEU A 141 -20.45 8.95 39.31
N PRO A 142 -19.54 7.97 39.46
CA PRO A 142 -18.90 7.69 40.75
C PRO A 142 -17.67 8.57 41.07
N SER A 143 -16.98 9.09 40.05
CA SER A 143 -15.68 9.77 40.22
C SER A 143 -15.77 11.30 40.21
N HIS A 144 -16.78 11.83 39.51
CA HIS A 144 -16.96 13.24 39.18
C HIS A 144 -15.78 13.86 38.41
N TYR A 145 -14.88 13.05 37.83
CA TYR A 145 -13.74 13.49 37.04
C TYR A 145 -14.07 13.46 35.54
N VAL A 146 -14.36 14.63 34.95
CA VAL A 146 -14.63 14.74 33.50
C VAL A 146 -13.44 14.27 32.65
N SER A 147 -12.22 14.62 33.05
CA SER A 147 -11.01 14.30 32.30
C SER A 147 -10.77 12.79 32.19
N LEU A 148 -10.90 12.08 33.31
CA LEU A 148 -10.83 10.63 33.37
C LEU A 148 -11.93 9.98 32.52
N SER A 149 -13.18 10.38 32.71
CA SER A 149 -14.32 9.84 31.97
C SER A 149 -14.20 10.05 30.47
N SER A 150 -13.70 11.21 30.01
CA SER A 150 -13.45 11.48 28.60
C SER A 150 -12.39 10.54 28.01
N MET A 151 -11.30 10.27 28.74
CA MET A 151 -10.28 9.33 28.29
C MET A 151 -10.82 7.90 28.22
N THR A 152 -11.57 7.45 29.23
CA THR A 152 -12.20 6.12 29.20
C THR A 152 -13.22 5.99 28.07
N GLY A 153 -14.05 7.00 27.84
CA GLY A 153 -14.99 7.02 26.72
C GLY A 153 -14.28 6.95 25.36
N GLY A 154 -13.18 7.69 25.17
CA GLY A 154 -12.39 7.62 23.94
C GLY A 154 -11.73 6.24 23.70
N LEU A 155 -11.25 5.59 24.78
CA LEU A 155 -10.70 4.24 24.69
C LEU A 155 -11.80 3.20 24.40
N ALA A 156 -12.96 3.32 25.03
CA ALA A 156 -14.13 2.48 24.75
C ALA A 156 -14.63 2.64 23.32
N PHE A 157 -14.62 3.87 22.77
CA PHE A 157 -14.94 4.12 21.36
C PHE A 157 -14.02 3.32 20.44
N ALA A 158 -12.70 3.45 20.62
CA ALA A 158 -11.71 2.78 19.78
C ALA A 158 -11.78 1.26 19.90
N ALA A 159 -11.95 0.76 21.13
CA ALA A 159 -12.23 -0.64 21.40
C ALA A 159 -13.40 -1.18 20.58
N THR A 160 -14.56 -0.53 20.68
CA THR A 160 -15.77 -0.95 19.98
C THR A 160 -15.59 -0.92 18.46
N TYR A 161 -14.89 0.08 17.94
CA TYR A 161 -14.57 0.15 16.51
C TYR A 161 -13.72 -1.05 16.06
N PHE A 162 -12.56 -1.28 16.71
CA PHE A 162 -11.64 -2.34 16.28
C PHE A 162 -12.16 -3.75 16.55
N LEU A 163 -12.96 -3.96 17.59
CA LEU A 163 -13.59 -5.27 17.86
C LEU A 163 -14.70 -5.63 16.86
N ARG A 164 -15.28 -4.65 16.17
CA ARG A 164 -16.36 -4.85 15.20
C ARG A 164 -15.90 -4.82 13.75
N ALA A 165 -14.73 -4.26 13.48
CA ALA A 165 -14.18 -4.23 12.13
C ALA A 165 -13.58 -5.61 11.80
N GLU A 166 -14.19 -6.34 10.88
CA GLU A 166 -13.68 -7.65 10.43
C GLU A 166 -12.30 -7.53 9.75
N ALA A 167 -12.05 -6.40 9.07
CA ALA A 167 -10.75 -6.11 8.45
C ALA A 167 -10.43 -4.60 8.46
N PRO A 168 -10.05 -4.01 9.61
CA PRO A 168 -9.97 -2.55 9.81
C PRO A 168 -8.92 -1.84 8.93
N TRP A 169 -7.97 -2.59 8.37
CA TRP A 169 -6.82 -2.03 7.65
C TRP A 169 -6.88 -2.21 6.12
N THR A 170 -7.99 -2.77 5.61
CA THR A 170 -8.28 -2.83 4.17
C THR A 170 -8.39 -1.43 3.58
N ARG A 171 -8.23 -1.30 2.26
CA ARG A 171 -8.27 -0.01 1.56
C ARG A 171 -9.51 0.82 1.91
N GLU A 172 -10.66 0.16 2.04
CA GLU A 172 -11.95 0.79 2.38
C GLU A 172 -11.99 1.34 3.81
N HIS A 173 -11.44 0.60 4.78
CA HIS A 173 -11.55 0.96 6.21
C HIS A 173 -10.33 1.69 6.78
N ARG A 174 -9.20 1.68 6.06
CA ARG A 174 -7.91 2.21 6.52
C ARG A 174 -7.99 3.66 6.99
N ALA A 175 -8.68 4.53 6.24
CA ALA A 175 -8.81 5.94 6.60
C ALA A 175 -9.48 6.10 7.98
N MET A 176 -10.56 5.35 8.22
CA MET A 176 -11.27 5.36 9.50
C MET A 176 -10.38 4.84 10.64
N SER A 177 -9.69 3.70 10.44
CA SER A 177 -8.76 3.14 11.43
C SER A 177 -7.64 4.11 11.83
N LEU A 178 -7.10 4.84 10.84
CA LEU A 178 -6.12 5.90 11.09
C LEU A 178 -6.72 7.06 11.89
N LEU A 179 -7.94 7.52 11.54
CA LEU A 179 -8.64 8.57 12.29
C LEU A 179 -8.86 8.16 13.74
N VAL A 180 -9.42 6.97 14.00
CA VAL A 180 -9.69 6.48 15.36
C VAL A 180 -8.41 6.44 16.19
N SER A 181 -7.34 5.88 15.63
CA SER A 181 -6.04 5.80 16.27
C SER A 181 -5.48 7.19 16.59
N ALA A 182 -5.52 8.10 15.62
CA ALA A 182 -5.04 9.47 15.78
C ALA A 182 -5.84 10.26 16.83
N VAL A 183 -7.17 10.10 16.86
CA VAL A 183 -8.03 10.78 17.83
C VAL A 183 -7.76 10.31 19.25
N VAL A 184 -7.55 9.00 19.48
CA VAL A 184 -7.18 8.49 20.81
C VAL A 184 -5.83 9.04 21.25
N VAL A 185 -4.81 8.98 20.39
CA VAL A 185 -3.47 9.52 20.71
C VAL A 185 -3.58 11.02 21.04
N LEU A 186 -4.27 11.79 20.20
CA LEU A 186 -4.47 13.22 20.43
C LEU A 186 -5.23 13.47 21.74
N LEU A 187 -6.28 12.70 22.03
CA LEU A 187 -7.06 12.81 23.27
C LEU A 187 -6.16 12.64 24.50
N ILE A 188 -5.31 11.62 24.54
CA ILE A 188 -4.39 11.35 25.65
C ILE A 188 -3.35 12.48 25.76
N VAL A 189 -2.73 12.89 24.66
CA VAL A 189 -1.73 13.98 24.65
C VAL A 189 -2.33 15.29 25.18
N ARG A 190 -3.56 15.64 24.77
CA ARG A 190 -4.26 16.85 25.23
C ARG A 190 -4.70 16.76 26.69
N HIS A 191 -4.75 15.56 27.28
CA HIS A 191 -5.03 15.31 28.69
C HIS A 191 -3.78 15.15 29.57
N ARG A 192 -2.55 15.26 29.04
CA ARG A 192 -1.31 15.09 29.83
C ARG A 192 -1.27 15.86 31.16
N LYS A 193 -1.74 17.12 31.17
CA LYS A 193 -1.80 17.94 32.40
C LYS A 193 -2.83 17.41 33.40
N ASN A 194 -3.94 16.85 32.92
CA ASN A 194 -4.95 16.23 33.77
C ASN A 194 -4.49 14.89 34.32
N ILE A 195 -3.77 14.11 33.54
CA ILE A 195 -3.14 12.87 34.01
C ILE A 195 -2.20 13.20 35.18
N GLY A 196 -1.33 14.21 35.02
CA GLY A 196 -0.47 14.68 36.12
C GLY A 196 -1.26 15.08 37.37
N ARG A 197 -2.36 15.83 37.23
CA ARG A 197 -3.23 16.20 38.35
C ARG A 197 -3.98 15.02 38.97
N LEU A 198 -4.41 14.04 38.17
CA LEU A 198 -5.06 12.82 38.66
C LEU A 198 -4.09 12.01 39.50
N LEU A 199 -2.85 11.82 39.02
CA LEU A 199 -1.78 11.13 39.75
C LEU A 199 -1.42 11.86 41.04
N ALA A 200 -1.42 13.19 41.02
CA ALA A 200 -1.18 14.02 42.21
C ALA A 200 -2.40 14.18 43.13
N GLY A 201 -3.57 13.62 42.79
CA GLY A 201 -4.81 13.80 43.56
C GLY A 201 -5.40 15.23 43.54
N THR A 202 -4.94 16.10 42.64
CA THR A 202 -5.30 17.52 42.54
C THR A 202 -6.24 17.85 41.37
N GLU A 203 -6.77 16.84 40.67
CA GLU A 203 -7.70 17.06 39.56
C GLU A 203 -9.06 17.57 40.08
N ASN A 204 -9.68 18.47 39.33
CA ASN A 204 -10.95 19.10 39.73
C ASN A 204 -12.14 18.15 39.52
N ARG A 205 -12.93 17.94 40.57
CA ARG A 205 -14.22 17.25 40.51
C ARG A 205 -15.35 18.20 40.12
N ILE A 206 -16.43 17.66 39.54
CA ILE A 206 -17.71 18.38 39.44
C ILE A 206 -18.47 18.20 40.76
N GLU A 207 -18.83 19.31 41.39
CA GLU A 207 -19.70 19.33 42.57
C GLU A 207 -21.15 19.57 42.11
N PHE A 208 -22.08 18.72 42.55
CA PHE A 208 -23.51 18.91 42.34
C PHE A 208 -24.11 19.61 43.57
N GLY A 209 -24.49 20.89 43.46
CA GLY A 209 -25.12 21.64 44.55
C GLY A 209 -25.02 23.17 44.44
N ARG A 210 -25.91 23.91 45.12
CA ARG A 210 -25.85 25.38 45.24
C ARG A 210 -24.61 25.76 46.07
N LYS A 211 -23.66 26.49 45.47
CA LYS A 211 -22.56 27.12 46.22
C LYS A 211 -23.15 28.09 47.26
N LYS A 212 -22.85 27.89 48.55
CA LYS A 212 -22.84 28.99 49.53
C LYS A 212 -21.74 29.96 49.09
N LYS A 213 -22.05 31.26 49.07
CA LYS A 213 -21.23 32.30 48.42
C LYS A 213 -19.83 32.47 49.02
N ASP A 214 -19.57 31.92 50.22
CA ASP A 214 -18.36 32.18 51.01
C ASP A 214 -17.63 30.92 51.54
N ALA A 215 -17.77 29.75 50.89
CA ALA A 215 -17.01 28.56 51.31
C ALA A 215 -15.57 28.57 50.75
N PRO A 216 -14.52 28.32 51.56
CA PRO A 216 -13.16 28.16 51.07
C PRO A 216 -13.06 26.99 50.08
N PRO A 217 -12.11 27.00 49.13
CA PRO A 217 -11.96 25.94 48.14
C PRO A 217 -11.83 24.58 48.81
N SER A 218 -12.63 23.60 48.36
CA SER A 218 -12.63 22.25 48.89
C SER A 218 -11.23 21.63 48.77
N ALA A 219 -10.73 21.06 49.88
CA ALA A 219 -9.43 20.40 49.91
C ALA A 219 -9.40 19.20 48.93
N PRO A 220 -8.25 18.93 48.27
CA PRO A 220 -8.13 17.83 47.33
C PRO A 220 -8.36 16.49 48.04
N SER A 221 -9.46 15.82 47.73
CA SER A 221 -9.75 14.49 48.28
C SER A 221 -8.92 13.44 47.52
N GLY A 222 -7.79 13.05 48.10
CA GLY A 222 -6.73 12.23 47.51
C GLY A 222 -6.99 10.72 47.43
N MET A 223 -8.21 10.25 47.17
CA MET A 223 -8.40 8.82 46.88
C MET A 223 -9.18 8.61 45.59
N ILE A 224 -8.47 8.04 44.62
CA ILE A 224 -9.02 7.42 43.42
C ILE A 224 -9.80 6.18 43.89
N ARG A 225 -11.13 6.22 43.80
CA ARG A 225 -12.00 5.11 44.20
C ARG A 225 -11.66 3.84 43.39
N PRO A 226 -11.81 2.62 43.94
CA PRO A 226 -11.52 1.36 43.24
C PRO A 226 -12.19 1.23 41.86
N GLY A 227 -13.39 1.78 41.68
CA GLY A 227 -14.09 1.78 40.39
C GLY A 227 -13.38 2.60 39.29
N VAL A 228 -12.61 3.63 39.65
CA VAL A 228 -11.76 4.38 38.70
C VAL A 228 -10.55 3.55 38.28
N LEU A 229 -9.94 2.84 39.23
CA LEU A 229 -8.85 1.90 38.93
C LEU A 229 -9.35 0.78 38.01
N LEU A 230 -10.56 0.29 38.22
CA LEU A 230 -11.20 -0.70 37.34
C LEU A 230 -11.46 -0.17 35.92
N GLY A 231 -11.93 1.08 35.79
CA GLY A 231 -12.16 1.72 34.49
C GLY A 231 -10.88 2.01 33.71
N ILE A 232 -9.80 2.40 34.40
CA ILE A 232 -8.47 2.53 33.81
C ILE A 232 -7.93 1.14 33.42
N ALA A 233 -8.06 0.15 34.29
CA ALA A 233 -7.61 -1.22 34.02
C ALA A 233 -8.32 -1.82 32.81
N ALA A 234 -9.64 -1.66 32.69
CA ALA A 234 -10.41 -2.12 31.53
C ALA A 234 -9.94 -1.42 30.24
N ALA A 235 -9.71 -0.11 30.28
CA ALA A 235 -9.26 0.63 29.10
C ALA A 235 -7.82 0.29 28.69
N VAL A 236 -6.92 0.04 29.66
CA VAL A 236 -5.56 -0.46 29.43
C VAL A 236 -5.57 -1.90 28.92
N LEU A 237 -6.43 -2.77 29.45
CA LEU A 237 -6.60 -4.15 28.99
C LEU A 237 -7.08 -4.19 27.53
N VAL A 238 -7.98 -3.29 27.14
CA VAL A 238 -8.44 -3.25 25.76
C VAL A 238 -7.42 -2.61 24.81
N ALA A 239 -6.73 -1.54 25.21
CA ALA A 239 -5.64 -0.98 24.43
C ALA A 239 -4.47 -1.98 24.28
N GLY A 240 -4.17 -2.72 25.36
CA GLY A 240 -3.21 -3.82 25.36
C GLY A 240 -3.67 -4.99 24.50
N GLY A 241 -4.96 -5.33 24.52
CA GLY A 241 -5.56 -6.35 23.68
C GLY A 241 -5.52 -6.01 22.19
N ALA A 242 -5.81 -4.76 21.83
CA ALA A 242 -5.68 -4.25 20.46
C ALA A 242 -4.20 -4.22 20.02
N GLY A 243 -3.30 -3.76 20.89
CA GLY A 243 -1.85 -3.81 20.62
C GLY A 243 -1.34 -5.23 20.43
N ALA A 244 -1.78 -6.18 21.28
CA ALA A 244 -1.44 -7.58 21.18
C ALA A 244 -2.08 -8.26 19.96
N TRP A 245 -3.26 -7.81 19.52
CA TRP A 245 -3.87 -8.26 18.27
C TRP A 245 -3.05 -7.78 17.06
N VAL A 246 -2.69 -6.49 17.01
CA VAL A 246 -1.82 -5.95 15.94
C VAL A 246 -0.48 -6.65 15.92
N ALA A 247 0.16 -6.84 17.09
CA ALA A 247 1.43 -7.53 17.18
C ALA A 247 1.33 -8.99 16.69
N ARG A 248 0.29 -9.72 17.11
CA ARG A 248 0.06 -11.10 16.66
C ARG A 248 -0.22 -11.19 15.17
N ASN A 249 -1.03 -10.28 14.63
CA ASN A 249 -1.41 -10.30 13.23
C ASN A 249 -0.28 -9.84 12.31
N ALA A 250 0.54 -8.88 12.77
CA ALA A 250 1.71 -8.40 12.07
C ALA A 250 2.80 -9.45 11.89
N SER A 251 2.90 -10.39 12.84
CA SER A 251 3.83 -11.51 12.79
C SER A 251 3.18 -12.82 12.34
N ALA A 252 1.90 -12.82 11.99
CA ALA A 252 1.22 -14.03 11.55
C ALA A 252 1.79 -14.49 10.20
N PRO A 253 2.12 -15.78 10.04
CA PRO A 253 2.55 -16.32 8.75
C PRO A 253 1.44 -16.13 7.73
N VAL A 254 1.80 -15.69 6.53
CA VAL A 254 0.86 -15.54 5.41
C VAL A 254 1.00 -16.77 4.55
N GLU A 255 -0.01 -17.62 4.60
CA GLU A 255 -0.04 -18.88 3.86
C GLU A 255 -1.41 -19.09 3.21
N ALA A 256 -1.41 -19.76 2.06
CA ALA A 256 -2.64 -20.22 1.43
C ALA A 256 -2.44 -21.59 0.80
N VAL A 257 -3.52 -22.36 0.76
CA VAL A 257 -3.59 -23.61 0.01
C VAL A 257 -4.36 -23.35 -1.27
N ALA A 258 -3.77 -23.70 -2.40
CA ALA A 258 -4.41 -23.57 -3.70
C ALA A 258 -4.15 -24.83 -4.54
N GLY A 259 -5.16 -25.71 -4.57
CA GLY A 259 -5.05 -27.02 -5.19
C GLY A 259 -3.89 -27.85 -4.60
N PRO A 260 -2.93 -28.32 -5.42
CA PRO A 260 -1.83 -29.14 -4.93
C PRO A 260 -0.70 -28.33 -4.26
N TRP A 261 -0.79 -27.01 -4.27
CA TRP A 261 0.25 -26.12 -3.76
C TRP A 261 -0.12 -25.55 -2.38
N ARG A 262 0.86 -25.49 -1.49
CA ARG A 262 0.88 -24.60 -0.33
C ARG A 262 1.81 -23.45 -0.68
N LEU A 263 1.27 -22.24 -0.61
CA LEU A 263 2.00 -21.00 -0.82
C LEU A 263 2.29 -20.40 0.56
N GLU A 264 3.54 -20.08 0.84
CA GLU A 264 3.98 -19.50 2.11
C GLU A 264 4.85 -18.26 1.84
N GLU A 265 4.50 -17.12 2.43
CA GLU A 265 5.38 -15.95 2.42
C GLU A 265 6.62 -16.23 3.29
N ALA A 266 7.74 -16.51 2.63
CA ALA A 266 9.00 -16.78 3.31
C ALA A 266 9.67 -15.49 3.82
N HIS A 267 9.57 -14.41 3.04
CA HIS A 267 10.13 -13.11 3.42
C HIS A 267 9.42 -11.95 2.73
N ARG A 268 9.38 -10.81 3.40
CA ARG A 268 8.90 -9.53 2.86
C ARG A 268 9.92 -8.45 3.11
N GLU A 269 10.39 -7.83 2.04
CA GLU A 269 11.37 -6.76 2.10
C GLU A 269 10.77 -5.43 1.64
N ALA A 270 10.90 -4.40 2.47
CA ALA A 270 10.51 -3.05 2.08
C ALA A 270 11.66 -2.44 1.26
N THR A 271 11.43 -2.15 -0.01
CA THR A 271 12.49 -1.64 -0.89
C THR A 271 12.87 -0.19 -0.57
N GLY A 272 12.00 0.54 0.14
CA GLY A 272 12.08 1.99 0.28
C GLY A 272 11.77 2.76 -1.02
N GLN A 273 11.45 2.05 -2.11
CA GLN A 273 11.22 2.59 -3.44
C GLN A 273 9.81 2.23 -3.93
N GLN A 274 8.95 3.23 -4.12
CA GLN A 274 7.62 3.04 -4.70
C GLN A 274 7.68 2.59 -6.18
N ARG A 275 6.69 1.80 -6.60
CA ARG A 275 6.54 1.23 -7.95
C ARG A 275 7.74 0.38 -8.37
N ALA A 276 7.92 -0.77 -7.73
CA ALA A 276 8.77 -1.80 -8.30
C ALA A 276 8.01 -2.44 -9.48
N GLU A 277 8.52 -2.34 -10.70
CA GLU A 277 7.77 -2.65 -11.94
C GLU A 277 8.26 -3.90 -12.68
N ARG A 278 9.46 -4.39 -12.37
CA ARG A 278 10.00 -5.66 -12.87
C ARG A 278 10.79 -6.35 -11.77
N VAL A 279 10.80 -7.68 -11.81
CA VAL A 279 11.55 -8.53 -10.91
C VAL A 279 12.08 -9.72 -11.69
N ALA A 280 13.30 -10.17 -11.40
CA ALA A 280 13.93 -11.31 -12.08
C ALA A 280 14.85 -12.06 -11.12
N PHE A 281 14.71 -13.38 -11.06
CA PHE A 281 15.68 -14.26 -10.41
C PHE A 281 16.82 -14.58 -11.37
N ASP A 282 17.98 -14.91 -10.83
CA ASP A 282 18.95 -15.70 -11.58
C ASP A 282 18.48 -17.16 -11.74
N ALA A 283 19.18 -17.93 -12.58
CA ALA A 283 18.81 -19.31 -12.87
C ALA A 283 18.78 -20.21 -11.62
N THR A 284 19.59 -19.90 -10.61
CA THR A 284 19.69 -20.66 -9.36
C THR A 284 18.63 -20.28 -8.34
N GLY A 285 18.09 -19.06 -8.43
CA GLY A 285 17.22 -18.47 -7.43
C GLY A 285 17.95 -17.87 -6.24
N ASP A 286 19.28 -17.84 -6.23
CA ASP A 286 20.10 -17.31 -5.13
C ASP A 286 20.25 -15.80 -5.19
N ARG A 287 19.89 -15.19 -6.32
CA ARG A 287 19.91 -13.74 -6.49
C ARG A 287 18.63 -13.24 -7.15
N LEU A 288 18.23 -12.03 -6.76
CA LEU A 288 17.01 -11.37 -7.22
C LEU A 288 17.31 -9.92 -7.58
N ALA A 289 16.88 -9.49 -8.77
CA ALA A 289 16.93 -8.10 -9.21
C ALA A 289 15.52 -7.50 -9.25
N VAL A 290 15.40 -6.24 -8.81
CA VAL A 290 14.13 -5.52 -8.70
C VAL A 290 14.30 -4.13 -9.32
N LEU A 291 13.52 -3.84 -10.35
CA LEU A 291 13.57 -2.58 -11.09
C LEU A 291 12.71 -1.51 -10.40
N CYS A 292 13.31 -0.36 -10.09
CA CYS A 292 12.65 0.80 -9.47
C CYS A 292 12.77 2.03 -10.39
N PRO A 293 11.94 2.13 -11.43
CA PRO A 293 12.10 3.11 -12.51
C PRO A 293 11.91 4.55 -12.05
N ARG A 294 11.06 4.79 -11.05
CA ARG A 294 10.83 6.13 -10.48
C ARG A 294 12.09 6.75 -9.87
N TYR A 295 13.06 5.92 -9.48
CA TYR A 295 14.26 6.34 -8.76
C TYR A 295 15.53 6.04 -9.56
N ASN A 296 15.39 5.70 -10.86
CA ASN A 296 16.48 5.36 -11.77
C ASN A 296 17.46 4.34 -11.17
N ARG A 297 16.93 3.27 -10.57
CA ARG A 297 17.72 2.28 -9.85
C ARG A 297 17.22 0.86 -10.05
N VAL A 298 18.15 -0.10 -9.91
CA VAL A 298 17.86 -1.53 -9.76
C VAL A 298 18.41 -1.96 -8.40
N LEU A 299 17.57 -2.61 -7.59
CA LEU A 299 17.97 -3.18 -6.32
C LEU A 299 18.26 -4.67 -6.53
N THR A 300 19.35 -5.16 -5.95
CA THR A 300 19.68 -6.57 -6.00
C THR A 300 19.72 -7.16 -4.60
N TYR A 301 19.33 -8.43 -4.48
CA TYR A 301 19.26 -9.17 -3.24
C TYR A 301 19.92 -10.53 -3.41
N ARG A 302 20.56 -11.01 -2.34
CA ARG A 302 20.88 -12.43 -2.16
C ARG A 302 19.69 -13.10 -1.49
N VAL A 303 19.39 -14.31 -1.92
CA VAL A 303 18.28 -15.14 -1.43
C VAL A 303 18.90 -16.30 -0.67
N ASP A 304 18.87 -16.26 0.66
CA ASP A 304 19.44 -17.34 1.48
C ASP A 304 18.64 -18.65 1.38
N GLY A 305 19.09 -19.75 2.01
CA GLY A 305 18.41 -21.05 1.94
C GLY A 305 16.95 -21.04 2.44
N ASP A 306 16.64 -20.16 3.40
CA ASP A 306 15.29 -19.96 3.94
C ASP A 306 14.41 -19.09 3.04
N ALA A 307 14.96 -18.61 1.92
CA ALA A 307 14.34 -17.70 0.96
C ALA A 307 14.15 -16.27 1.50
N LYS A 308 15.00 -15.85 2.44
CA LYS A 308 15.06 -14.48 2.93
C LYS A 308 15.94 -13.62 2.04
N LEU A 309 15.52 -12.37 1.87
CA LEU A 309 16.24 -11.39 1.07
C LEU A 309 17.26 -10.67 1.94
N ALA A 310 18.53 -10.73 1.54
CA ALA A 310 19.59 -9.88 2.06
C ALA A 310 19.96 -8.86 0.96
N PRO A 311 19.84 -7.54 1.21
CA PRO A 311 20.27 -6.53 0.25
C PRO A 311 21.72 -6.76 -0.20
N ALA A 312 21.95 -6.79 -1.52
CA ALA A 312 23.26 -7.02 -2.10
C ALA A 312 23.86 -5.72 -2.65
N ALA A 313 23.16 -5.06 -3.58
CA ALA A 313 23.59 -3.79 -4.15
C ALA A 313 22.43 -2.89 -4.55
N THR A 314 22.73 -1.61 -4.74
CA THR A 314 21.84 -0.62 -5.36
C THR A 314 22.54 -0.05 -6.57
N ILE A 315 22.10 -0.48 -7.76
CA ILE A 315 22.65 -0.04 -9.04
C ILE A 315 21.93 1.24 -9.44
N GLY A 316 22.65 2.36 -9.41
CA GLY A 316 22.19 3.61 -9.99
C GLY A 316 22.43 3.61 -11.49
N VAL A 317 21.42 4.01 -12.26
CA VAL A 317 21.53 4.13 -13.72
C VAL A 317 21.37 5.58 -14.17
N GLU A 318 21.99 5.92 -15.30
CA GLU A 318 22.00 7.28 -15.84
C GLU A 318 20.65 7.67 -16.45
N GLY A 319 20.03 6.72 -17.16
CA GLY A 319 18.72 6.89 -17.80
C GLY A 319 17.55 6.52 -16.89
N ARG A 320 16.34 6.57 -17.45
CA ARG A 320 15.16 5.93 -16.85
C ARG A 320 15.16 4.46 -17.24
N PRO A 321 15.39 3.52 -16.31
CA PRO A 321 15.36 2.11 -16.65
C PRO A 321 13.92 1.66 -16.90
N VAL A 322 13.72 0.80 -17.89
CA VAL A 322 12.40 0.37 -18.38
C VAL A 322 12.19 -1.13 -18.27
N ALA A 323 13.26 -1.92 -18.43
CA ALA A 323 13.20 -3.37 -18.31
C ALA A 323 14.53 -3.94 -17.79
N ILE A 324 14.46 -5.13 -17.22
CA ILE A 324 15.61 -5.91 -16.74
C ILE A 324 15.47 -7.37 -17.16
N ALA A 325 16.59 -8.05 -17.42
CA ALA A 325 16.67 -9.51 -17.45
C ALA A 325 18.01 -9.98 -16.91
N VAL A 326 18.08 -11.26 -16.54
CA VAL A 326 19.33 -11.90 -16.15
C VAL A 326 19.99 -12.52 -17.38
N VAL A 327 21.29 -12.25 -17.55
CA VAL A 327 22.13 -12.75 -18.65
C VAL A 327 23.45 -13.22 -18.06
N GLY A 328 23.77 -14.51 -18.19
CA GLY A 328 25.03 -15.07 -17.69
C GLY A 328 25.27 -14.93 -16.17
N GLY A 329 24.20 -14.77 -15.38
CA GLY A 329 24.28 -14.50 -13.93
C GLY A 329 24.37 -13.01 -13.55
N ASP A 330 24.43 -12.13 -14.54
CA ASP A 330 24.43 -10.67 -14.38
C ASP A 330 23.07 -10.08 -14.76
N VAL A 331 22.81 -8.83 -14.40
CA VAL A 331 21.56 -8.14 -14.74
C VAL A 331 21.78 -7.14 -15.88
N ALA A 332 21.11 -7.39 -17.00
CA ALA A 332 20.97 -6.45 -18.10
C ALA A 332 19.88 -5.42 -17.77
N VAL A 333 20.17 -4.14 -17.95
CA VAL A 333 19.28 -3.02 -17.65
C VAL A 333 19.10 -2.16 -18.89
N LEU A 334 17.89 -2.18 -19.44
CA LEU A 334 17.49 -1.35 -20.57
C LEU A 334 16.99 0.00 -20.06
N GLN A 335 17.46 1.06 -20.68
CA GLN A 335 17.25 2.42 -20.22
C GLN A 335 16.84 3.34 -21.37
N ARG A 336 15.92 4.25 -21.08
CA ARG A 336 15.62 5.41 -21.93
C ARG A 336 16.40 6.63 -21.47
N PRO A 337 16.65 7.60 -22.35
CA PRO A 337 17.07 8.93 -21.94
C PRO A 337 16.08 9.55 -20.95
N VAL A 338 16.57 10.46 -20.12
CA VAL A 338 15.78 11.09 -19.05
C VAL A 338 14.84 12.16 -19.64
N ASN A 339 13.60 12.22 -19.15
CA ASN A 339 12.62 13.28 -19.46
C ASN A 339 12.40 13.48 -20.99
N ASP A 340 12.42 14.73 -21.43
CA ASP A 340 12.16 15.14 -22.82
C ASP A 340 13.29 14.69 -23.78
N ALA A 341 14.46 14.32 -23.24
CA ALA A 341 15.56 13.80 -24.05
C ALA A 341 15.25 12.44 -24.68
N LYS A 342 14.16 11.77 -24.26
CA LYS A 342 13.70 10.52 -24.89
C LYS A 342 13.42 10.67 -26.40
N HIS A 343 13.08 11.88 -26.84
CA HIS A 343 12.86 12.21 -28.25
C HIS A 343 14.17 12.64 -28.96
N LEU A 344 15.22 12.97 -28.20
CA LEU A 344 16.46 13.55 -28.71
C LEU A 344 17.53 12.49 -29.02
N GLY A 345 17.62 11.42 -28.23
CA GLY A 345 18.67 10.39 -28.36
C GLY A 345 18.18 8.96 -28.20
N PRO A 346 19.01 7.97 -28.57
CA PRO A 346 18.71 6.56 -28.37
C PRO A 346 18.80 6.19 -26.87
N GLY A 347 18.18 5.08 -26.51
CA GLY A 347 18.38 4.46 -25.20
C GLY A 347 19.63 3.59 -25.13
N TRP A 348 19.85 3.01 -23.96
CA TRP A 348 21.06 2.28 -23.64
C TRP A 348 20.76 0.95 -22.97
N LEU A 349 21.60 -0.04 -23.26
CA LEU A 349 21.66 -1.32 -22.59
C LEU A 349 23.00 -1.41 -21.85
N ASP A 350 22.92 -1.53 -20.53
CA ASP A 350 24.09 -1.76 -19.67
C ASP A 350 23.92 -3.10 -18.94
N VAL A 351 25.01 -3.83 -18.71
CA VAL A 351 25.01 -5.04 -17.89
C VAL A 351 25.76 -4.77 -16.59
N PHE A 352 25.27 -5.31 -15.49
CA PHE A 352 25.86 -5.18 -14.17
C PHE A 352 25.91 -6.53 -13.48
N THR A 353 26.97 -6.80 -12.73
CA THR A 353 26.94 -7.89 -11.76
C THR A 353 25.84 -7.63 -10.76
N LEU A 354 25.30 -8.71 -10.19
CA LEU A 354 24.31 -8.60 -9.14
C LEU A 354 24.88 -8.03 -7.82
N ASP A 355 26.21 -7.87 -7.72
CA ASP A 355 26.89 -7.11 -6.65
C ASP A 355 27.11 -5.62 -7.03
N GLY A 356 26.65 -5.20 -8.22
CA GLY A 356 26.53 -3.82 -8.65
C GLY A 356 27.66 -3.26 -9.51
N ALA A 357 28.64 -4.09 -9.88
CA ALA A 357 29.74 -3.66 -10.75
C ALA A 357 29.29 -3.70 -12.22
N LYS A 358 29.64 -2.69 -13.03
CA LYS A 358 29.32 -2.69 -14.46
C LYS A 358 30.14 -3.77 -15.18
N VAL A 359 29.49 -4.52 -16.07
CA VAL A 359 30.09 -5.57 -16.91
C VAL A 359 29.86 -5.22 -18.36
N GLY A 360 30.87 -5.50 -19.18
CA GLY A 360 30.83 -5.29 -20.62
C GLY A 360 30.75 -3.83 -21.07
N GLY A 361 30.73 -3.65 -22.39
CA GLY A 361 30.57 -2.34 -23.04
C GLY A 361 29.10 -1.89 -23.06
N ARG A 362 28.85 -0.59 -22.85
CA ARG A 362 27.51 -0.01 -23.05
C ARG A 362 27.08 -0.17 -24.51
N VAL A 363 25.86 -0.65 -24.72
CA VAL A 363 25.29 -0.87 -26.06
C VAL A 363 24.17 0.14 -26.32
N GLU A 364 24.16 0.74 -27.50
CA GLU A 364 23.05 1.58 -27.96
C GLU A 364 21.82 0.71 -28.26
N ALA A 365 20.69 1.03 -27.65
CA ALA A 365 19.49 0.19 -27.64
C ALA A 365 18.34 0.77 -28.48
N GLY A 366 18.65 1.55 -29.52
CA GLY A 366 17.65 2.13 -30.42
C GLY A 366 16.84 3.29 -29.81
N TYR A 367 15.88 3.81 -30.58
CA TYR A 367 14.99 4.89 -30.14
C TYR A 367 13.72 4.33 -29.52
N TYR A 368 13.36 4.86 -28.34
CA TYR A 368 12.25 4.38 -27.51
C TYR A 368 12.32 2.88 -27.23
N PRO A 369 13.36 2.37 -26.55
CA PRO A 369 13.36 0.98 -26.10
C PRO A 369 12.23 0.73 -25.09
N ASP A 370 11.41 -0.29 -25.34
CA ASP A 370 10.19 -0.61 -24.57
C ASP A 370 10.37 -1.76 -23.61
N ASP A 371 10.94 -2.87 -24.08
CA ASP A 371 11.07 -4.09 -23.30
C ASP A 371 12.32 -4.87 -23.73
N LEU A 372 12.72 -5.81 -22.90
CA LEU A 372 13.76 -6.78 -23.23
C LEU A 372 13.35 -8.17 -22.74
N ALA A 373 13.80 -9.20 -23.43
CA ALA A 373 13.65 -10.59 -22.98
C ALA A 373 14.95 -11.36 -23.22
N ALA A 374 15.35 -12.16 -22.22
CA ALA A 374 16.42 -13.13 -22.37
C ALA A 374 15.83 -14.45 -22.87
N ALA A 375 16.51 -15.11 -23.81
CA ALA A 375 16.15 -16.45 -24.22
C ALA A 375 16.21 -17.41 -23.01
N PRO A 376 15.30 -18.39 -22.90
CA PRO A 376 15.26 -19.30 -21.75
C PRO A 376 16.54 -20.09 -21.50
N ASP A 377 17.30 -20.37 -22.56
CA ASP A 377 18.62 -21.03 -22.50
C ASP A 377 19.77 -20.08 -22.12
N GLY A 378 19.48 -18.78 -21.98
CA GLY A 378 20.45 -17.73 -21.68
C GLY A 378 21.39 -17.38 -22.83
N SER A 379 21.18 -17.88 -24.04
CA SER A 379 22.12 -17.72 -25.16
C SER A 379 22.02 -16.35 -25.85
N HIS A 380 20.83 -15.72 -25.82
CA HIS A 380 20.55 -14.46 -26.49
C HIS A 380 19.74 -13.51 -25.60
N LEU A 381 19.88 -12.21 -25.88
CA LEU A 381 19.05 -11.16 -25.32
C LEU A 381 18.42 -10.36 -26.47
N MET A 382 17.13 -10.06 -26.34
CA MET A 382 16.36 -9.36 -27.36
C MET A 382 15.88 -8.04 -26.80
N VAL A 383 16.03 -6.97 -27.58
CA VAL A 383 15.58 -5.61 -27.24
C VAL A 383 14.50 -5.19 -28.21
N LEU A 384 13.35 -4.77 -27.68
CA LEU A 384 12.20 -4.30 -28.44
C LEU A 384 12.14 -2.76 -28.36
N SER A 385 11.99 -2.10 -29.51
CA SER A 385 11.93 -0.64 -29.60
C SER A 385 10.80 -0.18 -30.52
N SER A 386 9.97 0.75 -30.05
CA SER A 386 8.83 1.32 -30.79
C SER A 386 9.23 2.36 -31.83
N GLY A 387 10.42 2.98 -31.74
CA GLY A 387 10.93 3.87 -32.77
C GLY A 387 9.92 4.96 -33.19
N ARG A 388 9.68 5.12 -34.49
CA ARG A 388 8.75 6.11 -35.04
C ARG A 388 7.27 5.91 -34.66
N ALA A 389 6.87 4.74 -34.18
CA ALA A 389 5.48 4.49 -33.79
C ALA A 389 5.00 5.36 -32.61
N GLU A 390 5.94 5.93 -31.84
CA GLU A 390 5.73 6.93 -30.79
C GLU A 390 5.32 8.32 -31.32
N GLY A 391 5.22 8.48 -32.65
CA GLY A 391 4.73 9.71 -33.29
C GLY A 391 5.83 10.63 -33.83
N ASP A 392 7.03 10.11 -34.04
CA ASP A 392 8.17 10.85 -34.58
C ASP A 392 8.66 10.20 -35.89
N PRO A 393 8.24 10.71 -37.06
CA PRO A 393 8.51 10.09 -38.36
C PRO A 393 9.99 10.13 -38.77
N ASP A 394 10.83 10.89 -38.05
CA ASP A 394 12.27 10.99 -38.34
C ASP A 394 13.08 9.88 -37.65
N LYS A 395 12.47 9.08 -36.78
CA LYS A 395 13.14 7.99 -36.04
C LYS A 395 13.12 6.67 -36.80
N PRO A 396 14.01 5.71 -36.52
CA PRO A 396 13.97 4.39 -37.15
C PRO A 396 12.60 3.70 -37.03
N ALA A 397 12.33 2.77 -37.94
CA ALA A 397 11.15 1.89 -37.84
C ALA A 397 11.18 1.12 -36.50
N PRO A 398 10.01 0.73 -35.95
CA PRO A 398 9.99 -0.12 -34.77
C PRO A 398 10.74 -1.43 -35.07
N GLU A 399 11.54 -1.92 -34.13
CA GLU A 399 12.39 -3.08 -34.36
C GLU A 399 12.59 -3.98 -33.13
N LEU A 400 12.93 -5.23 -33.41
CA LEU A 400 13.48 -6.19 -32.47
C LEU A 400 14.95 -6.42 -32.83
N VAL A 401 15.85 -6.21 -31.87
CA VAL A 401 17.30 -6.41 -32.04
C VAL A 401 17.76 -7.55 -31.15
N VAL A 402 18.51 -8.49 -31.71
CA VAL A 402 19.00 -9.69 -31.02
C VAL A 402 20.49 -9.58 -30.80
N TYR A 403 20.94 -9.86 -29.58
CA TYR A 403 22.34 -9.88 -29.16
C TYR A 403 22.70 -11.26 -28.63
N ALA A 404 23.91 -11.74 -28.93
CA ALA A 404 24.44 -12.91 -28.25
C ALA A 404 24.81 -12.54 -26.81
N ALA A 405 24.35 -13.32 -25.83
CA ALA A 405 24.56 -13.06 -24.40
C ALA A 405 26.05 -12.94 -24.05
N ARG A 406 26.89 -13.83 -24.59
CA ARG A 406 28.34 -13.81 -24.39
C ARG A 406 29.01 -12.50 -24.83
N ASP A 407 28.47 -11.86 -25.88
CA ASP A 407 29.06 -10.64 -26.43
C ASP A 407 28.69 -9.42 -25.60
N LEU A 408 27.54 -9.45 -24.90
CA LEU A 408 27.13 -8.42 -23.95
C LEU A 408 28.01 -8.37 -22.70
N LEU A 409 28.65 -9.48 -22.35
CA LEU A 409 29.58 -9.58 -21.22
C LEU A 409 31.03 -9.22 -21.61
N ALA A 410 31.29 -9.05 -22.91
CA ALA A 410 32.62 -8.69 -23.40
C ALA A 410 32.92 -7.19 -23.21
N ALA A 411 34.21 -6.85 -23.09
CA ALA A 411 34.64 -5.47 -22.80
C ALA A 411 34.25 -4.45 -23.89
N SER A 412 34.15 -4.90 -25.14
CA SER A 412 33.71 -4.06 -26.26
C SER A 412 32.18 -4.06 -26.38
N PRO A 413 31.56 -2.95 -26.85
CA PRO A 413 30.12 -2.92 -27.12
C PRO A 413 29.69 -4.05 -28.05
N ALA A 414 28.70 -4.83 -27.62
CA ALA A 414 28.16 -5.93 -28.41
C ALA A 414 27.54 -5.45 -29.71
N LYS A 415 27.72 -6.23 -30.78
CA LYS A 415 27.03 -6.00 -32.05
C LYS A 415 25.78 -6.88 -32.13
N PRO A 416 24.70 -6.39 -32.77
CA PRO A 416 23.55 -7.24 -33.05
C PRO A 416 23.92 -8.44 -33.90
N VAL A 417 23.36 -9.61 -33.58
CA VAL A 417 23.47 -10.83 -34.38
C VAL A 417 22.23 -11.05 -35.25
N GLY A 418 21.10 -10.44 -34.90
CA GLY A 418 19.86 -10.47 -35.66
C GLY A 418 19.05 -9.19 -35.50
N ARG A 419 18.23 -8.87 -36.51
CA ARG A 419 17.31 -7.72 -36.51
C ARG A 419 16.01 -8.06 -37.23
N LEU A 420 14.89 -7.57 -36.70
CA LEU A 420 13.58 -7.64 -37.33
C LEU A 420 12.93 -6.26 -37.26
N ALA A 421 12.61 -5.69 -38.43
CA ALA A 421 11.81 -4.47 -38.51
C ALA A 421 10.31 -4.80 -38.50
N PHE A 422 9.53 -4.02 -37.77
CA PHE A 422 8.07 -4.02 -37.80
C PHE A 422 7.53 -2.92 -38.72
N GLY A 423 6.22 -2.87 -38.90
CA GLY A 423 5.59 -1.79 -39.68
C GLY A 423 5.65 -0.45 -38.95
N ASP A 424 5.66 0.65 -39.70
CA ASP A 424 5.88 2.00 -39.17
C ASP A 424 4.90 2.42 -38.06
N GLY A 425 3.67 1.89 -38.07
CA GLY A 425 2.64 2.17 -37.07
C GLY A 425 2.59 1.19 -35.89
N ASP A 426 3.41 0.15 -35.89
CA ASP A 426 3.40 -0.89 -34.86
C ASP A 426 4.07 -0.38 -33.57
N ASP A 427 3.25 0.03 -32.61
CA ASP A 427 3.65 0.50 -31.29
C ASP A 427 3.90 -0.66 -30.33
N VAL A 428 4.94 -1.41 -30.64
CA VAL A 428 5.40 -2.55 -29.85
C VAL A 428 5.73 -2.12 -28.40
N GLU A 429 5.17 -2.85 -27.42
CA GLU A 429 5.25 -2.49 -25.99
C GLU A 429 5.94 -3.56 -25.15
N ARG A 430 5.59 -4.85 -25.37
CA ARG A 430 6.14 -5.96 -24.58
C ARG A 430 6.52 -7.12 -25.46
N LEU A 431 7.56 -7.83 -25.04
CA LEU A 431 8.03 -9.05 -25.67
C LEU A 431 7.79 -10.24 -24.75
N SER A 432 7.19 -11.30 -25.27
CA SER A 432 7.07 -12.58 -24.57
C SER A 432 7.67 -13.68 -25.43
N LEU A 433 8.44 -14.57 -24.81
CA LEU A 433 9.09 -15.69 -25.47
C LEU A 433 8.39 -17.00 -25.09
N SER A 434 8.43 -17.97 -25.99
CA SER A 434 8.02 -19.33 -25.68
C SER A 434 9.04 -20.00 -24.75
N ASN A 435 8.64 -21.12 -24.16
CA ASN A 435 9.45 -21.88 -23.21
C ASN A 435 10.78 -22.35 -23.81
N LEU A 436 10.81 -22.67 -25.10
CA LEU A 436 12.04 -23.01 -25.81
C LEU A 436 12.75 -21.79 -26.42
N GLY A 437 12.15 -20.60 -26.38
CA GLY A 437 12.72 -19.38 -26.95
C GLY A 437 12.68 -19.26 -28.47
N VAL A 438 12.13 -20.26 -29.17
CA VAL A 438 12.07 -20.32 -30.64
C VAL A 438 10.87 -19.55 -31.23
N ARG A 439 9.99 -19.01 -30.38
CA ARG A 439 8.86 -18.16 -30.77
C ARG A 439 8.79 -16.94 -29.88
N GLY A 440 8.47 -15.80 -30.49
CA GLY A 440 8.24 -14.53 -29.81
C GLY A 440 6.84 -13.99 -30.07
N LEU A 441 6.35 -13.17 -29.17
CA LEU A 441 5.11 -12.44 -29.32
C LEU A 441 5.32 -11.00 -28.85
N ALA A 442 5.16 -10.05 -29.76
CA ALA A 442 5.17 -8.62 -29.44
C ALA A 442 3.74 -8.12 -29.24
N THR A 443 3.48 -7.45 -28.12
CA THR A 443 2.20 -6.78 -27.86
C THR A 443 2.22 -5.35 -28.38
N LEU A 444 1.10 -4.90 -28.95
CA LEU A 444 0.92 -3.51 -29.38
C LEU A 444 0.18 -2.70 -28.31
N ALA A 445 0.60 -1.47 -28.03
CA ALA A 445 0.05 -0.65 -26.95
C ALA A 445 -1.36 -0.11 -27.25
N ARG A 446 -1.59 0.40 -28.47
CA ARG A 446 -2.86 1.00 -28.91
C ARG A 446 -3.83 -0.03 -29.50
N SER A 447 -3.39 -1.27 -29.69
CA SER A 447 -4.16 -2.33 -30.35
C SER A 447 -4.28 -3.60 -29.49
N LYS A 448 -5.37 -4.35 -29.69
CA LYS A 448 -5.51 -5.69 -29.12
C LYS A 448 -4.74 -6.75 -29.93
N GLU A 449 -4.18 -6.38 -31.07
CA GLU A 449 -3.38 -7.29 -31.90
C GLU A 449 -2.01 -7.58 -31.29
N ARG A 450 -1.44 -8.69 -31.74
CA ARG A 450 -0.13 -9.21 -31.38
C ARG A 450 0.61 -9.61 -32.65
N ILE A 451 1.92 -9.41 -32.66
CA ILE A 451 2.78 -9.83 -33.77
C ILE A 451 3.53 -11.08 -33.32
N ALA A 452 3.27 -12.19 -34.00
CA ALA A 452 3.99 -13.44 -33.80
C ALA A 452 5.34 -13.38 -34.54
N ILE A 453 6.39 -13.83 -33.87
CA ILE A 453 7.78 -13.75 -34.32
C ILE A 453 8.35 -15.16 -34.34
N ASP A 454 8.89 -15.57 -35.49
CA ASP A 454 9.73 -16.76 -35.63
C ASP A 454 11.13 -16.43 -35.14
N LEU A 455 11.57 -17.16 -34.11
CA LEU A 455 12.87 -17.05 -33.47
C LEU A 455 13.63 -18.38 -33.52
N ALA A 456 13.25 -19.31 -34.42
CA ALA A 456 13.97 -20.58 -34.58
C ALA A 456 15.43 -20.36 -34.98
N ASP A 457 15.72 -19.31 -35.77
CA ASP A 457 17.07 -18.77 -35.94
C ASP A 457 17.12 -17.33 -35.39
N PRO A 458 17.74 -17.11 -34.21
CA PRO A 458 17.83 -15.79 -33.59
C PRO A 458 18.69 -14.79 -34.39
N ASN A 459 19.49 -15.25 -35.35
CA ASN A 459 20.25 -14.38 -36.25
C ASN A 459 19.41 -13.85 -37.42
N ALA A 460 18.29 -14.53 -37.72
CA ALA A 460 17.39 -14.18 -38.80
C ALA A 460 15.91 -14.19 -38.35
N PRO A 461 15.55 -13.39 -37.32
CA PRO A 461 14.18 -13.34 -36.80
C PRO A 461 13.21 -12.81 -37.86
N LYS A 462 11.99 -13.34 -37.90
CA LYS A 462 10.98 -12.99 -38.92
C LYS A 462 9.60 -12.84 -38.32
N VAL A 463 8.77 -11.97 -38.90
CA VAL A 463 7.33 -11.94 -38.58
C VAL A 463 6.69 -13.22 -39.11
N ALA A 464 6.09 -14.01 -38.21
CA ALA A 464 5.36 -15.23 -38.54
C ALA A 464 3.87 -14.95 -38.82
N GLY A 465 3.32 -13.87 -38.25
CA GLY A 465 1.93 -13.47 -38.49
C GLY A 465 1.43 -12.43 -37.50
N ARG A 466 0.17 -12.05 -37.64
CA ARG A 466 -0.56 -11.21 -36.69
C ARG A 466 -1.76 -11.97 -36.14
N MET A 467 -2.10 -11.72 -34.89
CA MET A 467 -3.24 -12.36 -34.25
C MET A 467 -3.88 -11.47 -33.19
N ALA A 468 -5.19 -11.60 -33.02
CA ALA A 468 -5.86 -11.16 -31.81
C ALA A 468 -5.86 -12.31 -30.81
N PRO A 469 -5.54 -12.08 -29.52
CA PRO A 469 -5.56 -13.13 -28.52
C PRO A 469 -6.99 -13.63 -28.31
N ALA A 470 -7.14 -14.96 -28.13
CA ALA A 470 -8.45 -15.58 -27.91
C ALA A 470 -9.11 -15.11 -26.60
N ARG A 471 -8.29 -14.73 -25.61
CA ARG A 471 -8.68 -14.17 -24.32
C ARG A 471 -7.75 -13.01 -23.99
N SER A 472 -8.30 -11.86 -23.58
CA SER A 472 -7.51 -10.68 -23.21
C SER A 472 -7.63 -10.31 -21.73
N ASP A 473 -8.61 -10.89 -21.05
CA ASP A 473 -8.99 -10.65 -19.67
C ASP A 473 -8.19 -11.49 -18.67
N ALA A 474 -7.78 -12.71 -19.05
CA ALA A 474 -7.04 -13.63 -18.20
C ALA A 474 -5.86 -14.29 -18.92
N PRO A 475 -4.72 -14.48 -18.22
CA PRO A 475 -3.56 -15.17 -18.78
C PRO A 475 -3.85 -16.67 -18.98
N TYR A 476 -3.30 -17.24 -20.05
CA TYR A 476 -3.42 -18.67 -20.36
C TYR A 476 -2.15 -19.19 -21.05
N VAL A 477 -1.92 -20.50 -21.02
CA VAL A 477 -0.81 -21.13 -21.74
C VAL A 477 -1.30 -21.59 -23.11
N SER A 478 -0.56 -21.27 -24.16
CA SER A 478 -0.77 -21.78 -25.52
C SER A 478 0.29 -22.83 -25.84
N PRO A 479 -0.05 -24.13 -25.89
CA PRO A 479 0.89 -25.16 -26.31
C PRO A 479 1.05 -25.22 -27.83
N SER A 480 2.16 -25.79 -28.27
CA SER A 480 2.48 -26.11 -29.66
C SER A 480 2.73 -27.62 -29.80
N GLY A 481 2.50 -28.17 -30.99
CA GLY A 481 2.60 -29.61 -31.26
C GLY A 481 4.03 -30.18 -31.21
N ASP A 482 5.04 -29.31 -31.16
CA ASP A 482 6.46 -29.64 -31.04
C ASP A 482 6.97 -29.61 -29.59
N GLY A 483 6.08 -29.56 -28.60
CA GLY A 483 6.41 -29.55 -27.17
C GLY A 483 6.76 -28.16 -26.62
N ASP A 484 6.80 -27.13 -27.46
CA ASP A 484 6.94 -25.74 -27.01
C ASP A 484 5.61 -25.19 -26.49
N TRP A 485 5.67 -24.15 -25.68
CA TRP A 485 4.48 -23.47 -25.18
C TRP A 485 4.81 -22.03 -24.79
N MET A 486 3.78 -21.17 -24.74
CA MET A 486 3.96 -19.77 -24.39
C MET A 486 2.88 -19.33 -23.41
N LEU A 487 3.28 -18.56 -22.40
CA LEU A 487 2.33 -17.81 -21.57
C LEU A 487 1.81 -16.61 -22.36
N MET A 488 0.53 -16.60 -22.64
CA MET A 488 -0.10 -15.53 -23.41
C MET A 488 -0.31 -14.29 -22.52
N PRO A 489 0.16 -13.10 -22.95
CA PRO A 489 0.03 -11.87 -22.19
C PRO A 489 -1.44 -11.48 -21.96
N ALA A 490 -1.77 -11.05 -20.75
CA ALA A 490 -3.08 -10.53 -20.37
C ALA A 490 -2.92 -9.29 -19.48
N ALA A 491 -4.05 -8.66 -19.10
CA ALA A 491 -4.03 -7.57 -18.13
C ALA A 491 -3.48 -8.06 -16.77
N GLY A 492 -2.57 -7.29 -16.17
CA GLY A 492 -1.87 -7.68 -14.94
C GLY A 492 -0.55 -8.41 -15.17
N ALA A 493 -0.09 -9.16 -14.17
CA ALA A 493 1.14 -9.94 -14.23
C ALA A 493 0.83 -11.43 -14.09
N ALA A 494 1.58 -12.30 -14.77
CA ALA A 494 1.44 -13.75 -14.60
C ALA A 494 2.76 -14.46 -14.85
N VAL A 495 2.92 -15.62 -14.21
CA VAL A 495 4.03 -16.53 -14.44
C VAL A 495 3.50 -17.96 -14.58
N ALA A 496 4.15 -18.72 -15.45
CA ALA A 496 3.88 -20.15 -15.58
C ALA A 496 4.71 -20.93 -14.56
N VAL A 497 4.09 -21.96 -14.01
CA VAL A 497 4.72 -22.90 -13.07
C VAL A 497 4.79 -24.26 -13.78
N PRO A 498 5.90 -24.54 -14.50
CA PRO A 498 6.05 -25.77 -15.29
C PRO A 498 6.30 -27.01 -14.42
N SER A 499 6.90 -26.83 -13.24
CA SER A 499 7.18 -27.94 -12.34
C SER A 499 5.88 -28.48 -11.73
N LEU A 500 5.68 -29.79 -11.82
CA LEU A 500 4.61 -30.51 -11.17
C LEU A 500 4.80 -30.53 -9.65
N PRO A 501 3.74 -30.74 -8.88
CA PRO A 501 3.86 -30.84 -7.42
C PRO A 501 4.76 -32.01 -6.98
N ASP A 502 4.78 -33.12 -7.69
CA ASP A 502 5.69 -34.24 -7.37
C ASP A 502 7.18 -33.91 -7.67
N GLY A 503 7.45 -32.74 -8.24
CA GLY A 503 8.78 -32.21 -8.50
C GLY A 503 9.39 -32.58 -9.83
N ARG A 504 8.63 -33.29 -10.69
CA ARG A 504 9.01 -33.48 -12.09
C ARG A 504 8.63 -32.24 -12.88
N ASP A 505 9.39 -31.92 -13.91
CA ASP A 505 8.97 -30.87 -14.84
C ASP A 505 7.93 -31.44 -15.81
N ALA A 506 6.83 -30.71 -15.99
CA ALA A 506 5.88 -31.00 -17.05
C ALA A 506 6.41 -30.49 -18.38
N GLU A 507 6.14 -31.23 -19.44
CA GLU A 507 6.41 -30.79 -20.82
C GLU A 507 5.69 -29.46 -21.13
N VAL A 508 4.48 -29.29 -20.62
CA VAL A 508 3.69 -28.05 -20.69
C VAL A 508 3.26 -27.61 -19.30
N ALA A 509 3.38 -26.31 -19.02
CA ALA A 509 2.95 -25.75 -17.75
C ALA A 509 1.49 -26.09 -17.42
N LYS A 510 1.28 -26.70 -16.25
CA LYS A 510 -0.05 -27.11 -15.77
C LYS A 510 -0.71 -26.08 -14.85
N TYR A 511 0.10 -25.18 -14.29
CA TYR A 511 -0.35 -24.17 -13.34
C TYR A 511 0.18 -22.78 -13.72
N LEU A 512 -0.60 -21.76 -13.39
CA LEU A 512 -0.24 -20.35 -13.49
C LEU A 512 -0.42 -19.68 -12.15
N VAL A 513 0.43 -18.72 -11.85
CA VAL A 513 0.17 -17.73 -10.81
C VAL A 513 -0.03 -16.39 -11.48
N ALA A 514 -1.21 -15.81 -11.33
CA ALA A 514 -1.61 -14.54 -11.92
C ALA A 514 -1.88 -13.49 -10.83
N ALA A 515 -1.55 -12.25 -11.10
CA ALA A 515 -1.93 -11.09 -10.31
C ALA A 515 -2.80 -10.18 -11.20
N PRO A 516 -4.12 -10.30 -11.12
CA PRO A 516 -5.04 -9.45 -11.87
C PRO A 516 -4.87 -7.97 -11.47
N GLU A 517 -5.05 -7.08 -12.43
CA GLU A 517 -4.96 -5.64 -12.17
C GLU A 517 -5.98 -5.18 -11.13
N GLY A 518 -5.56 -4.35 -10.17
CA GLY A 518 -6.41 -3.87 -9.09
C GLY A 518 -6.66 -4.85 -7.93
N SER A 519 -6.17 -6.09 -8.03
CA SER A 519 -6.24 -7.09 -6.95
C SER A 519 -5.04 -7.02 -6.01
N SER A 520 -5.23 -7.38 -4.74
CA SER A 520 -4.12 -7.66 -3.80
C SER A 520 -3.84 -9.14 -3.63
N ASP A 521 -4.53 -10.00 -4.38
CA ASP A 521 -4.41 -11.46 -4.27
C ASP A 521 -3.75 -12.05 -5.51
N LEU A 522 -2.92 -13.06 -5.31
CA LEU A 522 -2.41 -13.91 -6.37
C LEU A 522 -3.39 -15.06 -6.61
N HIS A 523 -3.78 -15.24 -7.87
CA HIS A 523 -4.67 -16.29 -8.32
C HIS A 523 -3.82 -17.47 -8.79
N VAL A 524 -3.98 -18.62 -8.14
CA VAL A 524 -3.37 -19.87 -8.59
C VAL A 524 -4.36 -20.60 -9.46
N VAL A 525 -4.02 -20.80 -10.73
CA VAL A 525 -4.94 -21.26 -11.76
C VAL A 525 -4.40 -22.54 -12.39
N GLN A 526 -5.25 -23.56 -12.51
CA GLN A 526 -4.98 -24.71 -13.36
C GLN A 526 -5.20 -24.33 -14.82
N VAL A 527 -4.27 -24.70 -15.69
CA VAL A 527 -4.31 -24.34 -17.12
C VAL A 527 -5.38 -25.13 -17.87
N ASP A 528 -5.48 -26.44 -17.61
CA ASP A 528 -6.36 -27.34 -18.35
C ASP A 528 -6.95 -28.45 -17.45
N PRO A 529 -8.30 -28.54 -17.33
CA PRO A 529 -9.25 -27.50 -17.69
C PRO A 529 -8.98 -26.21 -16.87
N PRO A 530 -9.26 -25.02 -17.42
CA PRO A 530 -9.07 -23.75 -16.70
C PRO A 530 -9.88 -23.70 -15.41
N ALA A 531 -9.21 -23.57 -14.26
CA ALA A 531 -9.88 -23.49 -12.96
C ALA A 531 -9.08 -22.67 -11.94
N LEU A 532 -9.74 -21.78 -11.20
CA LEU A 532 -9.14 -21.10 -10.05
C LEU A 532 -9.04 -22.08 -8.88
N LEU A 533 -7.82 -22.38 -8.44
CA LEU A 533 -7.54 -23.34 -7.38
C LEU A 533 -7.48 -22.70 -5.98
N GLY A 534 -7.19 -21.40 -5.92
CA GLY A 534 -7.10 -20.65 -4.67
C GLY A 534 -6.51 -19.27 -4.84
N LEU A 535 -6.56 -18.50 -3.76
CA LEU A 535 -6.07 -17.13 -3.67
C LEU A 535 -4.99 -17.04 -2.59
N PHE A 536 -3.91 -16.34 -2.88
CA PHE A 536 -2.86 -16.02 -1.90
C PHE A 536 -2.81 -14.50 -1.68
N PRO A 537 -3.08 -14.01 -0.45
CA PRO A 537 -3.13 -12.58 -0.19
C PRO A 537 -1.74 -11.95 -0.11
N VAL A 538 -1.53 -10.87 -0.85
CA VAL A 538 -0.31 -10.06 -0.79
C VAL A 538 -0.59 -8.87 0.13
N LEU A 539 -0.04 -8.92 1.35
CA LEU A 539 -0.37 -7.95 2.41
C LEU A 539 0.65 -6.80 2.50
N GLY A 540 0.18 -5.62 2.90
CA GLY A 540 1.03 -4.47 3.19
C GLY A 540 1.85 -4.63 4.48
N PRO A 541 2.65 -3.62 4.85
CA PRO A 541 3.44 -3.63 6.09
C PRO A 541 2.62 -4.04 7.32
N LEU A 542 3.21 -4.84 8.22
CA LEU A 542 2.54 -5.37 9.43
C LEU A 542 1.27 -6.20 9.12
N ASN A 543 1.19 -6.79 7.94
CA ASN A 543 0.01 -7.51 7.44
C ASN A 543 -1.26 -6.63 7.40
N LEU A 544 -1.09 -5.32 7.22
CA LEU A 544 -2.19 -4.35 7.25
C LEU A 544 -2.64 -3.96 5.83
N GLY A 545 -3.80 -4.53 5.45
CA GLY A 545 -4.43 -4.30 4.15
C GLY A 545 -3.68 -4.97 2.99
N GLY A 546 -4.29 -4.95 1.81
CA GLY A 546 -3.67 -5.50 0.60
C GLY A 546 -2.60 -4.58 -0.02
N ALA A 547 -1.61 -5.19 -0.66
CA ALA A 547 -0.60 -4.55 -1.48
C ALA A 547 -0.74 -5.07 -2.92
N GLU A 548 -1.05 -4.17 -3.85
CA GLU A 548 -1.27 -4.53 -5.25
C GLU A 548 0.06 -4.99 -5.90
N PRO A 549 0.13 -6.23 -6.44
CA PRO A 549 1.28 -6.69 -7.20
C PRO A 549 1.45 -5.90 -8.50
N ALA A 550 2.71 -5.74 -8.91
CA ALA A 550 3.10 -5.04 -10.13
C ALA A 550 3.88 -5.96 -11.08
N ALA A 551 4.67 -6.88 -10.53
CA ALA A 551 5.41 -7.86 -11.32
C ALA A 551 5.61 -9.17 -10.55
N LEU A 552 5.74 -10.25 -11.31
CA LEU A 552 5.97 -11.62 -10.82
C LEU A 552 7.18 -12.20 -11.52
N ALA A 553 7.98 -12.98 -10.79
CA ALA A 553 9.01 -13.84 -11.35
C ALA A 553 9.02 -15.18 -10.61
N TYR A 554 9.11 -16.28 -11.34
CA TYR A 554 9.18 -17.62 -10.78
C TYR A 554 10.56 -18.23 -11.05
N CYS A 555 11.18 -18.79 -10.02
CA CYS A 555 12.40 -19.58 -10.12
C CYS A 555 12.06 -21.07 -9.92
N PRO A 556 12.16 -21.91 -10.98
CA PRO A 556 11.87 -23.34 -10.89
C PRO A 556 12.83 -24.09 -9.95
N ALA A 557 14.13 -23.76 -9.99
CA ALA A 557 15.18 -24.46 -9.24
C ALA A 557 14.90 -24.51 -7.73
N ARG A 558 14.33 -23.43 -7.18
CA ARG A 558 14.01 -23.30 -5.75
C ARG A 558 12.51 -23.21 -5.46
N ARG A 559 11.67 -23.27 -6.50
CA ARG A 559 10.21 -23.06 -6.45
C ARG A 559 9.82 -21.79 -5.68
N LEU A 560 10.54 -20.71 -5.98
CA LEU A 560 10.31 -19.40 -5.36
C LEU A 560 9.57 -18.49 -6.33
N LEU A 561 8.58 -17.78 -5.83
CA LEU A 561 7.87 -16.72 -6.52
C LEU A 561 8.26 -15.39 -5.87
N ALA A 562 8.79 -14.46 -6.66
CA ALA A 562 9.01 -13.09 -6.24
C ALA A 562 7.84 -12.23 -6.72
N VAL A 563 7.33 -11.39 -5.81
CA VAL A 563 6.21 -10.49 -6.07
C VAL A 563 6.64 -9.07 -5.73
N ALA A 564 6.85 -8.26 -6.75
CA ALA A 564 7.07 -6.83 -6.58
C ALA A 564 5.72 -6.11 -6.50
N THR A 565 5.57 -5.16 -5.59
CA THR A 565 4.29 -4.46 -5.35
C THR A 565 4.37 -2.96 -5.65
N LYS A 566 3.24 -2.36 -6.07
CA LYS A 566 3.14 -0.92 -6.36
C LYS A 566 3.55 -0.04 -5.15
N PRO A 567 3.21 -0.37 -3.89
CA PRO A 567 3.65 0.41 -2.72
C PRO A 567 5.17 0.38 -2.45
N GLY A 568 5.91 -0.56 -3.04
CA GLY A 568 7.37 -0.65 -2.86
C GLY A 568 7.81 -1.72 -1.86
N ALA A 569 7.26 -2.91 -1.97
CA ALA A 569 7.74 -4.11 -1.25
C ALA A 569 7.95 -5.27 -2.22
N VAL A 570 8.83 -6.19 -1.84
CA VAL A 570 9.11 -7.43 -2.57
C VAL A 570 8.82 -8.58 -1.62
N HIS A 571 7.96 -9.49 -2.06
CA HIS A 571 7.61 -10.70 -1.32
C HIS A 571 8.27 -11.89 -1.98
N VAL A 572 8.83 -12.79 -1.18
CA VAL A 572 9.29 -14.10 -1.63
C VAL A 572 8.32 -15.14 -1.09
N VAL A 573 7.66 -15.83 -2.00
CA VAL A 573 6.64 -16.84 -1.70
C VAL A 573 7.17 -18.21 -2.12
N ARG A 574 7.20 -19.16 -1.20
CA ARG A 574 7.59 -20.55 -1.45
C ARG A 574 6.39 -21.33 -1.96
N LEU A 575 6.56 -22.08 -3.04
CA LEU A 575 5.54 -22.98 -3.58
C LEU A 575 5.91 -24.42 -3.20
N GLU A 576 5.25 -24.95 -2.18
CA GLU A 576 5.44 -26.31 -1.71
C GLU A 576 4.36 -27.25 -2.22
N SER A 577 4.76 -28.45 -2.59
CA SER A 577 3.81 -29.48 -2.99
C SER A 577 3.20 -30.18 -1.78
N ARG A 578 1.88 -30.31 -1.82
CA ARG A 578 1.13 -31.10 -0.84
C ARG A 578 1.02 -32.58 -1.22
N LEU A 579 1.38 -32.94 -2.45
CA LEU A 579 1.33 -34.32 -2.94
C LEU A 579 2.56 -35.13 -2.51
N ALA A 580 3.71 -34.48 -2.34
CA ALA A 580 4.93 -35.13 -1.84
C ALA A 580 4.79 -35.63 -0.38
N THR A 581 3.94 -34.97 0.42
CA THR A 581 3.68 -35.34 1.82
C THR A 581 2.69 -36.49 1.97
N ALA A 582 1.80 -36.70 0.99
CA ALA A 582 0.83 -37.80 1.01
C ALA A 582 1.48 -39.18 0.79
N GLY A 583 2.60 -39.23 0.06
CA GLY A 583 3.38 -40.47 -0.16
C GLY A 583 4.05 -41.04 1.10
N MET A 584 4.30 -40.23 2.13
CA MET A 584 4.84 -40.71 3.41
C MET A 584 3.78 -41.24 4.39
N VAL A 585 2.50 -40.94 4.16
CA VAL A 585 1.40 -41.44 5.02
C VAL A 585 0.82 -42.75 4.50
N ALA A 586 0.99 -43.05 3.20
CA ALA A 586 0.57 -44.34 2.60
C ALA A 586 1.61 -45.49 2.77
N GLY A 587 2.71 -45.25 3.50
CA GLY A 587 3.78 -46.22 3.74
C GLY A 587 4.00 -46.58 5.21
N ARG A 588 2.98 -46.45 6.08
CA ARG A 588 3.01 -46.93 7.47
C ARG A 588 1.92 -47.94 7.74
#